data_AF-A0AA94M4Z7-F1
#
_entry.id   AF-A0AA94M4Z7-F1
#
_cell.length_a   1.000
_cell.length_b   1.000
_cell.length_c   1.000
_cell.angle_alpha   90.00
_cell.angle_beta   90.00
_cell.angle_gamma   90.00
#
_symmetry.space_group_name_H-M   'P 1'
#
loop_
_entity.id
_entity.type
_entity.pdbx_description
1 polymer ?
#
loop_
_entity_poly.entity_id
_entity_poly.type
_entity_poly.pdbx_seq_one_letter_code
_entity_poly.pdbx_strand_id
1 'polypeptide(L)'
;MSKISLNEKKWKKVVSSAASSIDSIQKIKIISIEKTTLSRFQHIEELEHKLNTTLANFKKYSAENAEKMNKVADKIVKEDNKAADQIKKNTVRFK
;
A
#
# COMPACT_ATOMS: atom_id res chain seq x y z
N MET A 1 -10.60 30.33 -7.61
CA MET A 1 -9.58 29.33 -7.22
C MET A 1 -10.23 27.96 -7.24
N SER A 2 -9.82 27.08 -8.17
CA SER A 2 -10.27 25.68 -8.15
C SER A 2 -9.77 25.03 -6.85
N LYS A 3 -10.55 24.12 -6.28
CA LYS A 3 -10.22 23.46 -5.01
C LYS A 3 -8.98 22.57 -5.21
N ILE A 4 -7.79 23.10 -4.88
CA ILE A 4 -6.55 22.29 -4.77
C ILE A 4 -6.63 21.53 -3.43
N SER A 5 -7.67 20.71 -3.24
CA SER A 5 -7.82 19.91 -2.02
C SER A 5 -7.85 18.45 -2.40
N LEU A 6 -7.15 17.61 -1.64
CA LEU A 6 -7.20 16.17 -1.81
C LEU A 6 -8.64 15.65 -1.63
N ASN A 7 -9.14 14.86 -2.57
CA ASN A 7 -10.33 14.05 -2.33
C ASN A 7 -9.92 12.80 -1.55
N GLU A 8 -9.91 12.91 -0.22
CA GLU A 8 -9.47 11.88 0.71
C GLU A 8 -10.15 10.53 0.47
N LYS A 9 -11.47 10.52 0.27
CA LYS A 9 -12.24 9.29 0.02
C LYS A 9 -11.80 8.59 -1.26
N LYS A 10 -11.62 9.35 -2.34
CA LYS A 10 -11.16 8.80 -3.63
C LYS A 10 -9.72 8.29 -3.52
N TRP A 11 -8.85 9.02 -2.83
CA TRP A 11 -7.46 8.61 -2.58
C TRP A 11 -7.39 7.30 -1.79
N LYS A 12 -8.03 7.25 -0.62
CA LYS A 12 -8.06 6.06 0.24
C LYS A 12 -8.62 4.85 -0.50
N LYS A 13 -9.67 5.04 -1.32
CA LYS A 13 -10.21 3.97 -2.17
C LYS A 13 -9.17 3.41 -3.14
N VAL A 14 -8.44 4.27 -3.86
CA VAL A 14 -7.41 3.84 -4.82
C VAL A 14 -6.28 3.09 -4.11
N VAL A 15 -5.78 3.63 -2.99
CA VAL A 15 -4.72 3.02 -2.19
C VAL A 15 -5.14 1.65 -1.66
N SER A 16 -6.35 1.55 -1.09
CA SER A 16 -6.90 0.28 -0.59
C SER A 16 -7.10 -0.73 -1.72
N SER A 17 -7.65 -0.32 -2.87
CA SER A 17 -7.83 -1.24 -4.01
C SER A 17 -6.50 -1.78 -4.53
N ALA A 18 -5.45 -0.96 -4.60
CA ALA A 18 -4.12 -1.42 -4.98
C ALA A 18 -3.53 -2.41 -3.98
N ALA A 19 -3.62 -2.10 -2.68
CA ALA A 19 -3.17 -2.98 -1.61
C ALA A 19 -3.90 -4.33 -1.62
N SER A 20 -5.23 -4.33 -1.76
CA SER A 20 -6.04 -5.55 -1.86
C SER A 20 -5.70 -6.38 -3.10
N SER A 21 -5.39 -5.74 -4.24
CA SER A 21 -4.99 -6.46 -5.46
C SER A 21 -3.68 -7.23 -5.22
N ILE A 22 -2.71 -6.60 -4.55
CA ILE A 22 -1.44 -7.26 -4.20
C ILE A 22 -1.66 -8.37 -3.17
N ASP A 23 -2.49 -8.13 -2.15
CA ASP A 23 -2.79 -9.12 -1.13
C ASP A 23 -3.49 -10.36 -1.72
N SER A 24 -4.29 -10.18 -2.78
CA SER A 24 -5.00 -11.27 -3.45
C SER A 24 -4.09 -12.20 -4.28
N ILE A 25 -2.84 -11.83 -4.55
CA ILE A 25 -1.91 -12.64 -5.34
C ILE A 25 -1.69 -13.98 -4.63
N GLN A 26 -2.07 -15.08 -5.27
CA GLN A 26 -1.95 -16.41 -4.67
C GLN A 26 -0.49 -16.87 -4.62
N LYS A 27 -0.16 -17.64 -3.58
CA LYS A 27 1.11 -18.37 -3.50
C LYS A 27 1.13 -19.43 -4.59
N ILE A 28 2.33 -19.72 -5.11
CA ILE A 28 2.49 -20.87 -5.99
C ILE A 28 2.46 -22.15 -5.16
N LYS A 29 1.94 -23.23 -5.75
CA LYS A 29 1.97 -24.55 -5.14
C LYS A 29 3.42 -25.03 -5.12
N ILE A 30 3.87 -25.50 -3.97
CA ILE A 30 5.18 -26.15 -3.84
C ILE A 30 5.01 -27.61 -4.28
N ILE A 31 5.89 -28.06 -5.17
CA ILE A 31 6.00 -29.43 -5.63
C ILE A 31 7.16 -30.06 -4.87
N SER A 32 6.85 -30.73 -3.77
CA SER A 32 7.85 -31.49 -3.01
C SER A 32 8.05 -32.87 -3.64
N ILE A 33 9.30 -33.23 -3.91
CA ILE A 33 9.68 -34.56 -4.41
C ILE A 33 10.47 -35.25 -3.31
N GLU A 34 9.76 -35.90 -2.39
CA GLU A 34 10.29 -36.43 -1.13
C GLU A 34 11.42 -37.47 -1.26
N LYS A 35 11.63 -38.08 -2.43
CA LYS A 35 12.55 -39.22 -2.62
C LYS A 35 13.56 -39.04 -3.76
N THR A 36 13.89 -37.81 -4.13
CA THR A 36 14.91 -37.57 -5.17
C THR A 36 16.26 -37.17 -4.55
N THR A 37 17.33 -37.84 -5.00
CA THR A 37 18.72 -37.44 -4.73
C THR A 37 19.27 -36.50 -5.82
N LEU A 38 18.46 -36.17 -6.83
CA LEU A 38 18.86 -35.27 -7.91
C LEU A 38 18.75 -33.82 -7.46
N SER A 39 19.89 -33.15 -7.36
CA SER A 39 20.03 -31.76 -6.93
C SER A 39 19.14 -30.77 -7.68
N ARG A 40 18.86 -31.02 -8.97
CA ARG A 40 18.00 -30.17 -9.78
C ARG A 40 16.57 -30.09 -9.26
N PHE A 41 16.02 -31.18 -8.75
CA PHE A 41 14.66 -31.20 -8.21
C PHE A 41 14.59 -30.55 -6.83
N GLN A 42 15.59 -30.76 -5.98
CA GLN A 42 15.73 -30.04 -4.70
C GLN A 42 15.81 -28.52 -4.92
N HIS A 43 16.57 -28.09 -5.93
CA HIS A 43 16.70 -26.67 -6.26
C HIS A 43 15.37 -26.04 -6.74
N ILE A 44 14.53 -26.80 -7.45
CA ILE A 44 13.20 -26.32 -7.85
C ILE A 44 12.33 -26.06 -6.62
N GLU A 45 12.29 -27.00 -5.66
CA GLU A 45 11.54 -26.83 -4.40
C GLU A 45 12.04 -25.60 -3.62
N GLU A 46 13.36 -25.42 -3.51
CA GLU A 46 13.96 -24.22 -2.89
C GLU A 46 13.54 -22.92 -3.58
N LEU A 47 13.51 -22.90 -4.92
CA LEU A 47 13.06 -21.74 -5.69
C LEU A 47 11.59 -21.45 -5.45
N GLU A 48 10.74 -22.47 -5.35
CA GLU A 48 9.32 -22.31 -5.05
C GLU A 48 9.09 -21.73 -3.65
N HIS A 49 9.84 -22.22 -2.65
CA HIS A 49 9.85 -21.66 -1.30
C HIS A 49 10.31 -20.20 -1.27
N LYS A 50 11.38 -19.88 -2.01
CA LYS A 50 11.93 -18.53 -2.09
C LYS A 50 10.92 -17.58 -2.73
N LEU A 51 10.28 -17.98 -3.83
CA LEU A 51 9.22 -17.20 -4.49
C LEU A 51 8.06 -16.90 -3.53
N ASN A 52 7.58 -17.91 -2.82
CA ASN A 52 6.49 -17.73 -1.85
C ASN A 52 6.88 -16.80 -0.69
N THR A 53 8.13 -16.86 -0.23
CA THR A 53 8.68 -15.97 0.80
C THR A 53 8.79 -14.53 0.28
N THR A 54 9.34 -14.35 -0.93
CA THR A 54 9.44 -13.04 -1.58
C THR A 54 8.05 -12.42 -1.78
N LEU A 55 7.07 -13.21 -2.21
CA LEU A 55 5.69 -12.74 -2.34
C LEU A 55 5.11 -12.29 -0.99
N ALA A 56 5.33 -13.05 0.09
CA ALA A 56 4.87 -12.66 1.42
C ALA A 56 5.49 -11.33 1.88
N ASN A 57 6.79 -11.16 1.66
CA ASN A 57 7.49 -9.91 1.98
C ASN A 57 6.97 -8.73 1.15
N PHE A 58 6.71 -8.95 -0.14
CA PHE A 58 6.14 -7.94 -1.02
C PHE A 58 4.74 -7.50 -0.59
N LYS A 59 3.88 -8.45 -0.19
CA LYS A 59 2.55 -8.15 0.37
C LYS A 59 2.66 -7.30 1.63
N LYS A 60 3.53 -7.69 2.57
CA LYS A 60 3.76 -6.93 3.81
C LYS A 60 4.23 -5.51 3.52
N TYR A 61 5.25 -5.37 2.68
CA TYR A 61 5.77 -4.05 2.27
C TYR A 61 4.68 -3.18 1.64
N SER A 62 3.88 -3.76 0.75
CA SER A 62 2.81 -3.04 0.06
C SER A 62 1.71 -2.57 1.03
N ALA A 63 1.36 -3.39 2.02
CA ALA A 63 0.42 -3.02 3.08
C ALA A 63 0.94 -1.85 3.94
N GLU A 64 2.20 -1.92 4.38
CA GLU A 64 2.83 -0.84 5.14
C GLU A 64 2.91 0.47 4.33
N ASN A 65 3.20 0.37 3.03
CA ASN A 65 3.25 1.54 2.15
C ASN A 65 1.86 2.16 1.93
N ALA A 66 0.82 1.33 1.78
CA ALA A 66 -0.56 1.79 1.71
C ALA A 66 -0.99 2.54 2.98
N GLU A 67 -0.59 2.05 4.16
CA GLU A 67 -0.82 2.75 5.42
C GLU A 67 -0.14 4.12 5.45
N LYS A 68 1.12 4.21 5.00
CA LYS A 68 1.85 5.48 4.90
C LYS A 68 1.15 6.46 3.95
N MET A 69 0.70 6.00 2.79
CA MET A 69 -0.04 6.83 1.83
C MET A 69 -1.35 7.36 2.41
N ASN A 70 -2.06 6.56 3.21
CA ASN A 70 -3.26 7.01 3.90
C ASN A 70 -2.96 8.05 4.99
N LYS A 71 -1.87 7.86 5.76
CA LYS A 71 -1.42 8.86 6.76
C LYS A 71 -1.05 10.20 6.12
N VAL A 72 -0.40 10.18 4.95
CA VAL A 72 -0.08 11.41 4.20
C VAL A 72 -1.36 12.11 3.76
N ALA A 73 -2.37 11.37 3.28
CA ALA A 73 -3.66 11.95 2.92
C ALA A 73 -4.35 12.63 4.11
N ASP A 74 -4.36 11.98 5.28
CA ASP A 74 -4.93 12.53 6.51
C ASP A 74 -4.22 13.83 6.92
N LYS A 75 -2.88 13.86 6.78
CA LYS A 75 -2.08 15.05 7.06
C LYS A 75 -2.42 16.22 6.12
N ILE A 76 -2.54 15.97 4.81
CA ILE A 76 -2.90 17.00 3.83
C ILE A 76 -4.27 17.59 4.16
N VAL A 77 -5.28 16.76 4.43
CA VAL A 77 -6.63 17.24 4.79
C VAL A 77 -6.60 18.11 6.05
N LYS A 78 -5.81 17.72 7.05
CA LYS A 78 -5.64 18.50 8.28
C LYS A 78 -4.98 19.85 8.02
N GLU A 79 -3.96 19.90 7.17
CA GLU A 79 -3.26 21.14 6.79
C GLU A 79 -4.17 22.06 5.95
N ASP A 80 -4.91 21.52 5.00
CA ASP A 80 -5.90 22.25 4.20
C ASP A 80 -6.97 22.90 5.08
N ASN A 81 -7.51 22.16 6.06
CA ASN A 81 -8.50 22.69 7.00
C ASN A 81 -7.91 23.82 7.87
N LYS A 82 -6.67 23.65 8.35
CA LYS A 82 -5.98 24.68 9.15
C LYS A 82 -5.76 25.96 8.33
N ALA A 83 -5.33 25.83 7.08
CA ALA A 83 -5.14 26.97 6.18
C ALA A 83 -6.47 27.68 5.89
N ALA A 84 -7.54 26.93 5.62
CA ALA A 84 -8.88 27.49 5.40
C ALA A 84 -9.38 28.29 6.62
N ASP A 85 -9.16 27.78 7.84
CA ASP A 85 -9.54 28.49 9.07
C ASP A 85 -8.72 29.76 9.30
N GLN A 86 -7.42 29.75 8.97
CA GLN A 86 -6.59 30.95 9.02
C GLN A 86 -7.05 32.02 8.02
N ILE A 87 -7.39 31.62 6.79
CA ILE A 87 -7.93 32.52 5.76
C ILE A 87 -9.25 33.14 6.23
N LYS A 88 -10.17 32.34 6.80
CA LYS A 88 -11.43 32.85 7.36
C LYS A 88 -11.17 33.89 8.46
N LYS A 89 -10.29 33.58 9.42
CA LYS A 89 -9.93 34.50 10.52
C LYS A 89 -9.36 35.82 9.99
N ASN A 90 -8.45 35.76 9.01
CA ASN A 90 -7.86 36.95 8.41
C ASN A 90 -8.90 37.75 7.62
N THR A 91 -9.81 37.10 6.91
CA THR A 91 -10.89 37.77 6.16
C THR A 91 -11.83 38.57 7.08
N VAL A 92 -12.10 38.05 8.28
CA VAL A 92 -12.89 38.79 9.30
C VAL A 92 -12.09 39.97 9.89
N ARG A 93 -10.76 39.88 9.94
CA ARG A 93 -9.88 40.92 10.48
C ARG A 93 -9.66 42.12 9.55
N PHE A 94 -9.95 41.96 8.26
CA PHE A 94 -9.83 43.00 7.23
C PHE A 94 -11.19 43.51 6.73
N LYS A 95 -12.27 43.19 7.45
CA LYS A 95 -13.59 43.84 7.33
C LYS A 95 -13.77 44.82 8.47
#